data_AF-A0A3R9DZH2-F1
#
_entry.id   AF-A0A3R9DZH2-F1
#
_cell.length_a   1.000
_cell.length_b   1.000
_cell.length_c   1.000
_cell.angle_alpha   90.00
_cell.angle_beta   90.00
_cell.angle_gamma   90.00
#
_symmetry.space_group_name_H-M   'P 1'
#
loop_
_entity.id
_entity.type
_entity.pdbx_description
1 polymer ?
#
loop_
_entity_poly.entity_id
_entity_poly.type
_entity_poly.pdbx_seq_one_letter_code
_entity_poly.pdbx_strand_id
1 'polypeptide(L)' 'MASAAPNSAPDGGCRDGRHRTGTGICPACGEWLPTAWCRAAGCGWREAIGEPTIAAAVAHHTETGHPIRVLID' A
#
# COMPACT_ATOMS: atom_id res chain seq x y z
N MET A 1 -13.59 20.88 -27.10
CA MET A 1 -13.93 19.67 -26.32
C MET A 1 -12.68 18.82 -26.20
N ALA A 2 -12.38 18.40 -24.98
CA ALA A 2 -11.08 17.88 -24.55
C ALA A 2 -10.77 16.48 -25.09
N SER A 3 -9.50 16.20 -25.33
CA SER A 3 -8.93 14.86 -25.20
C SER A 3 -7.49 15.02 -24.73
N ALA A 4 -7.34 15.23 -23.42
CA ALA A 4 -6.06 15.03 -22.76
C ALA A 4 -5.77 13.53 -22.81
N ALA A 5 -4.63 13.17 -23.41
CA ALA A 5 -4.15 11.80 -23.43
C ALA A 5 -4.10 11.23 -21.99
N PRO A 6 -4.46 9.94 -21.77
CA PRO A 6 -4.38 9.35 -20.46
C PRO A 6 -2.93 9.44 -20.00
N ASN A 7 -2.73 10.12 -18.87
CA ASN A 7 -1.46 10.32 -18.18
C ASN A 7 -0.55 9.11 -18.38
N SER A 8 0.48 9.26 -19.20
CA SER A 8 1.63 8.36 -19.21
C SER A 8 2.28 8.52 -17.85
N ALA A 9 1.82 7.74 -16.87
CA ALA A 9 2.50 7.60 -15.60
C ALA A 9 3.95 7.21 -15.90
N PRO A 10 4.95 7.85 -15.28
CA PRO A 10 6.34 7.44 -15.46
C PRO A 10 6.47 5.95 -15.16
N ASP A 11 7.31 5.28 -15.95
CA ASP A 11 7.58 3.83 -16.06
C ASP A 11 8.10 3.17 -14.75
N GLY A 12 7.41 3.43 -13.64
CA GLY A 12 7.73 2.98 -12.27
C GLY A 12 6.44 2.95 -11.45
N GLY A 13 5.40 2.35 -12.04
CA GLY A 13 4.04 2.32 -11.50
C GLY A 13 3.95 1.58 -10.16
N CYS A 14 2.79 1.62 -9.53
CA CYS A 14 2.55 1.06 -8.19
C CYS A 14 2.85 -0.45 -8.05
N ARG A 15 3.09 -1.14 -9.17
CA ARG A 15 3.71 -2.47 -9.29
C ARG A 15 5.11 -2.56 -8.66
N ASP A 16 5.93 -1.52 -8.78
CA ASP A 16 7.29 -1.50 -8.23
C ASP A 16 7.31 -1.28 -6.71
N GLY A 17 6.15 -1.06 -6.10
CA GLY A 17 5.98 -1.23 -4.65
C GLY A 17 6.65 -0.17 -3.78
N ARG A 18 6.96 1.02 -4.33
CA ARG A 18 7.72 2.08 -3.63
C ARG A 18 6.91 3.31 -3.23
N HIS A 19 5.61 3.34 -3.49
CA HIS A 19 4.76 4.45 -3.09
C HIS A 19 4.13 4.17 -1.74
N ARG A 20 4.77 4.61 -0.65
CA ARG A 20 4.10 4.69 0.67
C ARG A 20 2.95 5.68 0.56
N THR A 21 1.73 5.19 0.70
CA THR A 21 0.54 6.03 0.73
C THR A 21 -0.09 5.94 2.12
N GLY A 22 -0.46 7.09 2.70
CA GLY A 22 -1.24 7.10 3.95
C GLY A 22 -2.69 6.67 3.74
N THR A 23 -3.16 6.65 2.49
CA THR A 23 -4.57 6.56 2.10
C THR A 23 -4.96 5.21 1.49
N GLY A 24 -4.00 4.35 1.09
CA GLY A 24 -4.31 3.10 0.40
C GLY A 24 -4.71 3.28 -1.07
N ILE A 25 -4.51 4.48 -1.64
CA ILE A 25 -4.75 4.79 -3.05
C ILE A 25 -3.45 5.35 -3.63
N CYS A 26 -2.99 4.80 -4.75
CA CYS A 26 -1.79 5.26 -5.40
C CYS A 26 -2.01 6.66 -6.03
N PRO A 27 -1.26 7.70 -5.63
CA PRO A 27 -1.50 9.06 -6.13
C PRO A 27 -1.11 9.23 -7.61
N ALA A 28 -0.32 8.31 -8.16
CA ALA A 28 0.15 8.38 -9.54
C ALA A 28 -0.88 7.84 -10.55
N CYS A 29 -1.53 6.71 -10.25
CA CYS A 29 -2.48 6.07 -11.17
C CYS A 29 -3.92 5.96 -10.64
N GLY A 30 -4.17 6.28 -9.37
CA GLY A 30 -5.49 6.19 -8.75
C GLY A 30 -5.93 4.78 -8.36
N GLU A 31 -5.06 3.78 -8.47
CA GLU A 31 -5.36 2.38 -8.12
C GLU A 31 -5.43 2.16 -6.60
N TRP A 32 -6.33 1.30 -6.16
CA TRP A 32 -6.41 0.83 -4.77
C TRP A 32 -5.23 -0.10 -4.46
N LEU A 33 -4.51 0.22 -3.39
CA LEU A 33 -3.36 -0.55 -2.96
C LEU A 33 -3.74 -1.45 -1.78
N PRO A 34 -3.17 -2.66 -1.70
CA PRO A 34 -3.23 -3.46 -0.50
C PRO A 34 -2.78 -2.61 0.69
N THR A 35 -3.53 -2.67 1.78
CA THR A 35 -3.25 -1.90 2.99
C THR A 35 -3.24 -2.83 4.19
N ALA A 36 -2.19 -2.76 5.00
CA ALA A 36 -2.00 -3.54 6.21
C ALA A 36 -2.00 -2.66 7.45
N TRP A 37 -2.57 -3.15 8.55
CA TRP A 37 -2.52 -2.49 9.85
C TRP A 37 -2.36 -3.48 10.99
N CYS A 38 -1.53 -3.09 11.95
CA CYS A 38 -1.35 -3.82 13.20
C CYS A 38 -2.57 -3.58 14.12
N ARG A 39 -3.12 -4.67 14.66
CA ARG A 39 -4.29 -4.66 15.55
C ARG A 39 -3.91 -4.75 17.02
N ALA A 40 -2.62 -4.86 17.36
CA ALA A 40 -2.17 -4.78 18.74
C ALA A 40 -2.43 -3.39 19.33
N ALA A 41 -2.95 -3.35 20.55
CA ALA A 41 -3.21 -2.10 21.25
C ALA A 41 -1.89 -1.32 21.43
N GLY A 42 -1.88 -0.05 21.02
CA GLY A 42 -0.72 0.85 21.18
C GLY A 42 0.38 0.73 20.13
N CYS A 43 0.30 -0.17 19.14
CA CYS A 43 1.34 -0.29 18.11
C CYS A 43 1.23 0.82 17.03
N GLY A 44 0.02 1.04 16.49
CA GLY A 44 -0.23 2.09 15.49
C GLY A 44 0.42 1.87 14.12
N TRP A 45 1.05 0.71 13.88
CA TRP A 45 1.71 0.41 12.61
C TRP A 45 0.70 0.22 11.46
N ARG A 46 0.99 0.85 10.31
CA ARG A 46 0.20 0.77 9.08
C ARG A 46 1.11 0.91 7.86
N GLU A 47 0.85 0.12 6.82
CA GLU A 47 1.58 0.16 5.55
C GLU A 47 0.63 0.05 4.36
N ALA A 48 0.93 0.78 3.30
CA ALA A 48 0.30 0.67 1.98
C ALA A 48 1.31 1.10 0.92
N ILE A 49 2.10 0.13 0.46
CA ILE A 49 3.22 0.30 -0.47
C ILE A 49 3.02 -0.48 -1.76
N GLY A 50 1.80 -0.90 -2.10
CA GLY A 50 1.52 -1.75 -3.27
C GLY A 50 1.81 -3.22 -2.99
N GLU A 51 2.33 -3.96 -3.97
CA GLU A 51 2.59 -5.41 -3.86
C GLU A 51 3.43 -5.82 -2.62
N PRO A 52 4.46 -5.06 -2.20
CA PRO A 52 5.26 -5.41 -1.02
C PRO A 52 4.52 -5.26 0.32
N THR A 53 3.28 -4.73 0.33
CA THR A 53 2.53 -4.53 1.58
C THR A 53 2.31 -5.84 2.34
N ILE A 54 2.10 -6.95 1.64
CA ILE A 54 1.93 -8.26 2.26
C ILE A 54 3.25 -8.72 2.90
N ALA A 55 4.39 -8.52 2.23
CA ALA A 55 5.69 -8.85 2.79
C ALA A 55 6.00 -8.01 4.04
N ALA A 56 5.68 -6.72 4.02
CA ALA A 56 5.83 -5.84 5.18
C ALA A 56 4.93 -6.27 6.35
N ALA A 57 3.70 -6.70 6.07
CA ALA A 57 2.79 -7.25 7.09
C ALA A 57 3.35 -8.52 7.73
N VAL A 58 3.89 -9.45 6.93
CA VAL A 58 4.51 -10.69 7.43
C VAL A 58 5.75 -10.38 8.26
N ALA A 59 6.61 -9.46 7.81
CA ALA A 59 7.77 -9.04 8.57
C ALA A 59 7.38 -8.48 9.95
N HIS A 60 6.43 -7.54 9.99
CA HIS A 60 5.96 -6.96 11.25
C HIS A 60 5.36 -8.01 12.18
N HIS A 61 4.54 -8.94 11.66
CA HIS A 61 3.99 -10.03 12.45
C HIS A 61 5.08 -10.93 13.03
N THR A 62 6.10 -11.23 12.22
CA THR A 62 7.22 -12.10 12.63
C THR A 62 8.09 -11.45 13.70
N GLU A 63 8.33 -10.14 13.58
CA GLU A 63 9.15 -9.37 14.52
C GLU A 63 8.46 -9.12 15.86
N THR A 64 7.13 -8.95 15.85
CA THR A 64 6.38 -8.48 17.03
C THR A 64 5.42 -9.50 17.63
N GLY A 65 5.04 -10.53 16.86
CA GLY A 65 3.93 -11.44 17.19
C GLY A 65 2.55 -10.76 17.13
N HIS A 66 2.44 -9.51 16.69
CA HIS A 66 1.18 -8.78 16.69
C HIS A 66 0.22 -9.27 15.60
N PRO A 67 -1.10 -9.30 15.87
CA PRO A 67 -2.09 -9.60 14.84
C PRO A 67 -2.14 -8.49 13.78
N ILE A 68 -2.06 -8.89 12.52
CA ILE A 68 -2.16 -7.98 11.36
C ILE A 68 -3.48 -8.23 10.62
N ARG A 69 -4.13 -7.16 10.16
CA ARG A 69 -5.20 -7.24 9.17
C ARG A 69 -4.72 -6.60 7.87
N VAL A 70 -4.96 -7.30 6.77
CA VAL A 70 -4.70 -6.83 5.41
C VAL A 70 -6.03 -6.68 4.69
N LEU A 71 -6.24 -5.55 4.02
CA LEU A 71 -7.36 -5.32 3.12
C LEU A 71 -6.83 -5.31 1.68
N ILE A 72 -7.46 -6.13 0.86
CA ILE A 72 -7.27 -6.22 -0.59
C ILE A 72 -8.69 -6.02 -1.13
N ASP A 73 -8.90 -4.91 -1.85
CA ASP A 73 -10.18 -4.59 -2.52
C ASP A 73 -10.14 -5.09 -3.97
#